data_AF-A0A961K201-F1
#
_entry.id   AF-A0A961K201-F1
#
_cell.length_a   1.000
_cell.length_b   1.000
_cell.length_c   1.000
_cell.angle_alpha   90.00
_cell.angle_beta   90.00
_cell.angle_gamma   90.00
#
_symmetry.space_group_name_H-M   'P 1'
#
loop_
_entity.id
_entity.type
_entity.pdbx_description
1 polymer ?
#
loop_
_entity_poly.entity_id
_entity_poly.type
_entity_poly.pdbx_seq_one_letter_code
_entity_poly.pdbx_strand_id
1 'polypeptide(L)' 'MTTPRETILAALHARLSALPASALRGEVLPERVPAEGLLILRDGEPGEPEVTLSPLTYHYQHRAEIEAVVQGA' A
#
# COMPACT_ATOMS: atom_id res chain seq x y z
N MET A 1 2.26 -14.90 13.62
CA MET A 1 3.22 -13.78 13.82
C MET A 1 3.05 -12.85 12.63
N THR A 2 2.83 -11.55 12.84
CA THR A 2 2.71 -10.56 11.77
C THR A 2 4.08 -10.32 11.13
N THR A 3 4.14 -10.26 9.79
CA THR A 3 5.39 -9.99 9.08
C THR A 3 5.75 -8.50 9.17
N PRO A 4 7.03 -8.11 9.05
CA PRO A 4 7.42 -6.70 9.00
C PRO A 4 6.68 -5.92 7.89
N ARG A 5 6.48 -6.55 6.73
CA ARG A 5 5.69 -6.01 5.62
C ARG A 5 4.26 -5.69 6.06
N GLU A 6 3.58 -6.64 6.71
CA GLU A 6 2.20 -6.43 7.17
C GLU A 6 2.13 -5.32 8.23
N THR A 7 3.10 -5.27 9.15
CA THR A 7 3.19 -4.17 10.13
C THR A 7 3.32 -2.80 9.45
N ILE A 8 4.16 -2.70 8.42
CA ILE A 8 4.36 -1.45 7.67
C ILE A 8 3.09 -1.07 6.90
N LEU A 9 2.44 -2.00 6.20
CA LEU A 9 1.22 -1.74 5.44
C LEU A 9 0.05 -1.35 6.34
N ALA A 10 -0.12 -2.01 7.49
CA ALA A 10 -1.13 -1.66 8.47
C ALA A 10 -0.89 -0.25 9.05
N ALA A 11 0.37 0.08 9.38
CA ALA A 11 0.74 1.41 9.85
C ALA A 11 0.48 2.49 8.79
N LEU A 12 0.84 2.22 7.53
CA LEU A 12 0.58 3.14 6.41
C LEU A 12 -0.93 3.35 6.21
N HIS A 13 -1.72 2.27 6.17
CA HIS A 13 -3.17 2.36 6.07
C HIS A 13 -3.77 3.18 7.22
N ALA A 14 -3.35 2.94 8.47
CA ALA A 14 -3.82 3.72 9.61
C ALA A 14 -3.50 5.22 9.48
N ARG A 15 -2.36 5.58 8.90
CA ARG A 15 -2.01 6.97 8.60
C ARG A 15 -2.89 7.58 7.52
N LEU A 16 -3.19 6.83 6.46
CA LEU A 16 -4.07 7.29 5.38
C LEU A 16 -5.52 7.46 5.88
N SER A 17 -6.00 6.55 6.72
CA SER A 17 -7.35 6.61 7.30
C SER A 17 -7.55 7.75 8.31
N ALA A 18 -6.48 8.45 8.71
CA ALA A 18 -6.56 9.65 9.53
C ALA A 18 -6.75 10.94 8.70
N LEU A 19 -6.68 10.85 7.37
CA LEU A 19 -6.93 11.98 6.46
C LEU A 19 -8.44 12.16 6.22
N PRO A 20 -8.88 13.35 5.74
CA PRO A 20 -10.29 13.58 5.41
C PRO A 20 -10.82 12.71 4.25
N ALA A 21 -9.94 12.34 3.31
CA ALA A 21 -10.28 11.47 2.20
C ALA A 21 -10.56 10.04 2.67
N SER A 22 -11.47 9.34 2.00
CA SER A 22 -11.73 7.93 2.30
C SER A 22 -10.50 7.09 1.94
N ALA A 23 -10.05 6.22 2.84
CA ALA A 23 -8.90 5.34 2.62
C ALA A 23 -9.33 3.87 2.60
N LEU A 24 -9.00 3.16 1.52
CA LEU A 24 -9.23 1.72 1.34
C LEU A 24 -7.90 0.98 1.19
N ARG A 25 -7.92 -0.35 1.34
CA ARG A 25 -6.74 -1.21 1.13
C ARG A 25 -7.14 -2.42 0.30
N GLY A 26 -6.45 -2.65 -0.81
CA GLY A 26 -6.70 -3.78 -1.71
C GLY A 26 -8.01 -3.72 -2.53
N GLU A 27 -8.87 -2.73 -2.30
CA GLU A 27 -10.18 -2.61 -2.95
C GLU A 27 -10.11 -2.12 -4.40
N VAL A 28 -11.01 -2.60 -5.25
CA VAL A 28 -11.16 -2.06 -6.61
C VAL A 28 -11.70 -0.63 -6.58
N LEU A 29 -11.42 0.16 -7.63
CA LEU A 29 -11.96 1.51 -7.72
C LEU A 29 -13.51 1.46 -7.70
N PRO A 30 -14.17 2.16 -6.76
CA PRO A 30 -15.62 2.19 -6.69
C PRO A 30 -16.23 3.02 -7.83
N GLU A 31 -17.49 2.75 -8.16
CA GLU A 31 -18.22 3.48 -9.21
C GLU A 31 -18.40 4.97 -8.91
N ARG A 32 -18.36 5.37 -7.62
CA ARG A 32 -18.45 6.76 -7.20
C ARG A 32 -17.29 7.12 -6.28
N VAL A 33 -16.60 8.20 -6.62
CA VAL A 33 -15.54 8.78 -5.79
C VAL A 33 -16.18 9.78 -4.82
N PRO A 34 -15.93 9.69 -3.50
CA PRO A 34 -16.38 10.70 -2.54
C PRO A 34 -15.88 12.11 -2.87
N ALA A 35 -16.63 13.14 -2.47
CA ALA A 35 -16.24 14.53 -2.71
C ALA A 35 -14.88 14.89 -2.07
N GLU A 36 -14.61 14.35 -0.88
CA GLU A 36 -13.33 14.51 -0.17
C GLU A 36 -12.17 13.70 -0.79
N GLY A 37 -12.44 12.96 -1.88
CA GLY A 37 -11.47 12.11 -2.55
C GLY A 37 -11.38 10.69 -1.99
N LEU A 38 -10.64 9.85 -2.71
CA LEU A 38 -10.40 8.45 -2.38
C LEU A 38 -8.90 8.12 -2.47
N LEU A 39 -8.40 7.43 -1.47
CA LEU A 39 -7.06 6.84 -1.42
C LEU A 39 -7.20 5.31 -1.38
N ILE A 40 -6.49 4.59 -2.24
CA ILE A 40 -6.42 3.13 -2.19
C ILE A 40 -4.97 2.70 -2.00
N LEU A 41 -4.68 2.08 -0.86
CA LEU A 41 -3.39 1.41 -0.63
C LEU A 41 -3.40 0.06 -1.36
N ARG A 42 -2.52 -0.08 -2.33
CA ARG A 42 -2.16 -1.34 -2.98
C ARG A 42 -0.98 -1.93 -2.25
N ASP A 43 -1.20 -3.09 -1.64
CA ASP A 43 -0.16 -3.88 -0.99
C ASP A 43 1.01 -4.23 -1.92
N GLY A 44 0.71 -4.30 -3.23
CA GLY A 44 1.62 -4.70 -4.28
C GLY A 44 2.15 -6.12 -4.11
N GLU A 45 2.90 -6.58 -5.10
CA GLU A 45 3.51 -7.91 -5.04
C GLU A 45 4.83 -7.84 -4.26
N PRO A 46 5.05 -8.73 -3.28
CA PRO A 46 6.29 -8.74 -2.52
C PRO A 46 7.51 -9.12 -3.36
N GLY A 47 7.33 -9.89 -4.44
CA GLY A 47 8.42 -10.36 -5.30
C GLY A 47 9.36 -11.37 -4.62
N GLU A 48 10.32 -11.87 -5.40
CA GLU A 48 11.43 -12.68 -4.89
C GLU A 48 12.56 -11.77 -4.37
N PRO A 49 13.34 -12.20 -3.36
CA PRO A 49 14.48 -11.44 -2.90
C PRO A 49 15.62 -11.45 -3.93
N GLU A 50 16.38 -10.36 -3.96
CA GLU A 50 17.71 -10.38 -4.56
C GLU A 50 18.67 -11.13 -3.63
N VAL A 51 19.58 -11.93 -4.20
CA VAL A 51 20.45 -12.82 -3.43
C VAL A 51 21.92 -12.51 -3.68
N THR A 52 22.65 -12.15 -2.63
CA THR A 52 24.12 -12.09 -2.62
C THR A 52 24.65 -13.42 -2.06
N LEU A 53 25.66 -14.05 -2.67
CA LEU A 53 26.13 -15.39 -2.26
C LEU A 53 27.37 -15.39 -1.33
N SER A 54 27.99 -14.23 -1.07
CA SER A 54 29.23 -14.16 -0.27
C SER A 54 29.31 -12.86 0.55
N PRO A 55 28.82 -12.87 1.79
CA PRO A 55 28.06 -13.95 2.45
C PRO A 55 26.65 -14.12 1.87
N LEU A 56 26.03 -15.30 2.04
CA LEU A 56 24.65 -15.53 1.60
C LEU A 56 23.70 -14.54 2.31
N THR A 57 23.13 -13.61 1.54
CA THR A 57 22.29 -12.52 2.03
C THR A 57 21.08 -12.35 1.10
N TYR A 58 19.89 -12.22 1.69
CA TYR A 58 18.63 -11.99 0.98
C TYR A 58 18.18 -10.55 1.16
N HIS A 59 17.92 -9.86 0.05
CA HIS A 59 17.49 -8.47 0.04
C HIS A 59 16.06 -8.42 -0.49
N TYR A 60 15.12 -8.07 0.39
CA TYR A 60 13.71 -7.94 0.05
C TYR A 60 13.38 -6.48 -0.25
N GLN A 61 12.78 -6.24 -1.41
CA GLN A 61 12.17 -4.97 -1.75
C GLN A 61 10.70 -5.19 -2.06
N HIS A 62 9.82 -4.59 -1.28
CA HIS A 62 8.38 -4.66 -1.49
C HIS A 62 7.88 -3.28 -1.92
N ARG A 63 7.19 -3.23 -3.06
CA ARG A 63 6.56 -2.01 -3.55
C ARG A 63 5.09 -2.02 -3.13
N ALA A 64 4.68 -1.00 -2.38
CA ALA A 64 3.29 -0.68 -2.16
C ALA A 64 2.96 0.61 -2.91
N GLU A 65 1.75 0.72 -3.44
CA GLU A 65 1.31 1.89 -4.20
C GLU A 65 0.13 2.56 -3.51
N ILE A 66 0.02 3.88 -3.66
CA ILE A 66 -1.13 4.64 -3.18
C ILE A 66 -1.76 5.26 -4.41
N GLU A 67 -2.96 4.82 -4.75
CA GLU A 67 -3.78 5.43 -5.78
C GLU A 67 -4.59 6.56 -5.14
N ALA A 68 -4.47 7.79 -5.67
CA ALA A 68 -5.24 8.93 -5.23
C ALA A 68 -6.20 9.36 -6.35
N VAL A 69 -7.50 9.36 -6.05
CA VAL A 69 -8.56 9.65 -7.02
C VAL A 69 -9.43 10.78 -6.48
N VAL A 70 -9.66 11.76 -7.35
CA VAL A 70 -10.51 12.94 -7.08
C VAL A 70 -11.52 13.10 -8.21
N GLN A 71 -12.64 13.75 -7.92
CA GLN A 71 -13.60 14.11 -8.97
C GLN A 71 -12.96 15.15 -9.90
N GLY A 72 -13.16 14.98 -11.22
CA GLY A 72 -12.81 15.99 -12.21
C GLY A 72 -13.73 17.21 -12.07
N ALA A 73 -13.20 18.40 -12.38
CA ALA A 73 -13.95 19.66 -12.42
C ALA A 73 -14.91 19.71 -13.61
#